data_AF-A0A6G4MVF3-F1
#
_entry.id   AF-A0A6G4MVF3-F1
#
_cell.length_a   1.000
_cell.length_b   1.000
_cell.length_c   1.000
_cell.angle_alpha   90.00
_cell.angle_beta   90.00
_cell.angle_gamma   90.00
#
_symmetry.space_group_name_H-M   'P 1'
#
loop_
_entity.id
_entity.type
_entity.pdbx_description
1 polymer ?
#
loop_
_entity_poly.entity_id
_entity_poly.type
_entity_poly.pdbx_seq_one_letter_code
_entity_poly.pdbx_strand_id
1 'polypeptide(L)' 'IEPLAHPLEASQRLRADVVTESNNREAYQSIAPAVENGLYLVPKVID' A
#
# COMPACT_ATOMS: atom_id res chain seq x y z
N ILE A 1 14.34 4.34 31.39
CA ILE A 1 14.13 5.47 30.46
C ILE A 1 13.11 4.99 29.42
N GLU A 2 12.12 5.81 29.08
CA GLU A 2 11.19 5.47 28.00
C GLU A 2 11.82 5.83 26.64
N PRO A 3 11.65 5.00 25.60
CA PRO A 3 12.22 5.26 24.28
C PRO A 3 11.50 6.43 23.59
N LEU A 4 12.28 7.34 23.01
CA LEU A 4 11.77 8.43 22.21
C LEU A 4 11.32 7.90 20.84
N ALA A 5 10.02 7.95 20.54
CA ALA A 5 9.46 7.43 19.28
C ALA A 5 9.74 8.34 18.07
N HIS A 6 9.69 9.66 18.26
CA HIS A 6 10.06 10.65 17.25
C HIS A 6 10.85 11.80 17.90
N PRO A 7 11.89 12.33 17.23
CA PRO A 7 12.76 13.37 17.78
C PRO A 7 12.10 14.77 17.87
N LEU A 8 10.96 14.96 17.21
CA LEU A 8 10.18 16.19 17.24
C LEU A 8 8.82 15.89 17.87
N GLU A 9 8.38 16.77 18.76
CA GLU A 9 7.05 16.75 19.39
C GLU A 9 5.99 17.18 18.36
N ALA A 10 5.73 16.32 17.37
CA ALA A 10 4.80 16.60 16.28
C ALA A 10 3.43 15.98 16.56
N SER A 11 2.38 16.79 16.45
CA SER A 11 1.00 16.30 16.43
C SER A 11 0.66 15.63 15.09
N GLN A 12 -0.21 14.62 15.10
CA GLN A 12 -0.68 13.97 13.89
C GLN A 12 -1.50 14.93 13.01
N ARG A 13 -1.14 15.04 11.73
CA ARG A 13 -1.91 15.84 10.75
C ARG A 13 -3.15 15.08 10.30
N LEU A 14 -4.28 15.79 10.23
CA LEU A 14 -5.51 15.25 9.66
C LEU A 14 -5.42 15.22 8.13
N ARG A 15 -5.97 14.17 7.52
CA ARG A 15 -6.18 14.04 6.08
C ARG A 15 -7.61 14.46 5.76
N ALA A 16 -7.81 15.27 4.72
CA ALA A 16 -9.16 15.61 4.23
C ALA A 16 -9.89 14.36 3.74
N ASP A 17 -11.21 14.30 3.95
CA ASP A 17 -12.06 13.19 3.51
C ASP A 17 -12.43 13.34 2.03
N VAL A 18 -11.42 13.20 1.17
CA VAL A 18 -11.56 13.29 -0.27
C VAL A 18 -10.86 12.10 -0.93
N VAL A 19 -11.47 11.57 -1.99
CA VAL A 19 -10.87 10.55 -2.83
C VAL A 19 -9.75 11.19 -3.66
N THR A 20 -8.58 10.55 -3.69
CA THR A 20 -7.41 11.05 -4.43
C THR A 20 -6.90 10.08 -5.49
N GLU A 21 -7.37 8.84 -5.44
CA GLU A 21 -6.85 7.72 -6.17
C GLU A 21 -7.41 7.67 -7.60
N SER A 22 -6.51 7.42 -8.56
CA SER A 22 -6.86 7.10 -9.95
C SER A 22 -6.61 5.63 -10.24
N ASN A 23 -7.31 5.07 -11.22
CA ASN A 23 -7.09 3.69 -11.63
C ASN A 23 -5.76 3.56 -12.37
N ASN A 24 -4.77 2.94 -11.73
CA ASN A 24 -3.43 2.71 -12.28
C ASN A 24 -3.16 1.21 -12.54
N ARG A 25 -4.21 0.40 -12.74
CA ARG A 25 -4.11 -1.06 -12.86
C ARG A 25 -3.04 -1.50 -13.86
N GLU A 26 -3.03 -0.90 -15.05
CA GLU A 26 -2.11 -1.26 -16.13
C GLU A 26 -0.65 -1.04 -15.73
N ALA A 27 -0.35 0.13 -15.15
CA ALA A 27 0.99 0.47 -14.70
C ALA A 27 1.49 -0.52 -13.63
N TYR A 28 0.63 -0.88 -12.67
CA TYR A 28 1.01 -1.78 -11.58
C TYR A 28 1.16 -3.24 -12.06
N GLN A 29 0.29 -3.69 -12.97
CA GLN A 29 0.34 -5.04 -13.50
C GLN A 29 1.47 -5.24 -14.52
N SER A 30 1.98 -4.15 -15.13
CA SER A 30 3.10 -4.22 -16.08
C SER A 30 4.41 -4.76 -15.48
N ILE A 31 4.62 -4.58 -14.16
CA ILE A 31 5.83 -5.03 -13.46
C ILE A 31 5.60 -6.31 -12.63
N ALA A 32 4.39 -6.85 -12.66
CA ALA A 32 4.02 -7.97 -11.81
C ALA A 32 4.51 -9.30 -12.40
N PRO A 33 5.03 -10.24 -11.58
CA PRO A 33 5.52 -11.53 -12.07
C PRO A 33 4.46 -12.38 -12.78
N ALA A 34 3.22 -12.33 -12.30
CA ALA A 34 2.10 -13.08 -12.88
C ALA A 34 0.77 -12.37 -12.58
N VAL A 35 -0.01 -12.14 -13.62
CA VAL A 35 -1.34 -11.54 -13.55
C VAL A 35 -2.31 -12.28 -14.46
N GLU A 36 -3.57 -12.40 -14.03
CA GLU A 36 -4.64 -13.00 -14.83
C GLU A 36 -5.98 -12.33 -14.49
N ASN A 37 -6.76 -11.95 -15.51
CA ASN A 37 -8.06 -11.28 -15.35
C ASN A 37 -8.04 -10.05 -14.40
N GLY A 38 -6.90 -9.35 -14.36
CA GLY A 38 -6.70 -8.22 -13.46
C GLY A 38 -6.38 -8.58 -12.00
N LEU A 39 -6.08 -9.85 -11.71
CA LEU A 39 -5.68 -10.35 -10.40
C LEU A 39 -4.18 -10.67 -10.38
N TYR A 40 -3.53 -10.50 -9.23
CA TYR A 40 -2.15 -10.94 -9.01
C TYR A 40 -2.14 -12.42 -8.61
N LEU A 41 -1.36 -13.22 -9.31
CA LEU A 41 -1.26 -14.65 -9.03
C LEU A 41 -0.18 -14.92 -7.99
N VAL A 42 -0.53 -15.67 -6.94
CA VAL A 42 0.39 -16.11 -5.88
C VAL A 42 0.23 -17.61 -5.63
N PRO A 43 1.31 -18.35 -5.32
CA PRO A 43 1.20 -19.76 -4.99
C PRO A 43 0.35 -19.96 -3.73
N LYS A 44 -0.67 -20.81 -3.83
CA LYS A 44 -1.42 -21.28 -2.66
C LYS A 44 -0.70 -22.50 -2.10
N VAL A 45 -0.08 -22.35 -0.94
CA VAL A 45 0.46 -23.49 -0.18
C VAL A 45 -0.65 -24.02 0.71
N ILE A 46 -0.97 -25.31 0.58
CA ILE A 46 -1.91 -26.02 1.45
C ILE A 46 -1.20 -27.32 1.86
N ASP A 47 -1.07 -27.53 3.18
CA ASP A 47 -0.65 -28.79 3.81
C ASP A 47 -1.87 -29.48 4.45
#